data_AF-A0A939LWU8-F1
#
_entry.id   AF-A0A939LWU8-F1
#
_cell.length_a   1.000
_cell.length_b   1.000
_cell.length_c   1.000
_cell.angle_alpha   90.00
_cell.angle_beta   90.00
_cell.angle_gamma   90.00
#
_symmetry.space_group_name_H-M   'P 1'
#
loop_
_entity.id
_entity.type
_entity.pdbx_description
1 polymer ?
#
loop_
_entity_poly.entity_id
_entity_poly.type
_entity_poly.pdbx_seq_one_letter_code
_entity_poly.pdbx_strand_id
1 'polypeptide(L)'
;MSGVPAPPIPPRLDRWPAAVRSAELLRGAAVRCGPGVRLISWPETPAVRAAAISRAFEHDRVAARLTAAWIWGAAREPGTPLRFIASRGRLLGDMMRVGIAVHEYRLEGSEIAEVGGLRVTTPVRTVYDLLRAQHLGRRELVACRCLLGRNGVRAGLSAFIAARSRPHDERVRLRLEDLRPGGLSARRPVSS
;
A
#
# COMPACT_ATOMS: atom_id res chain seq x y z
N MET A 1 5.97 -3.89 33.74
CA MET A 1 5.51 -3.65 32.36
C MET A 1 6.41 -4.46 31.43
N SER A 2 6.04 -5.70 31.11
CA SER A 2 6.83 -6.51 30.16
C SER A 2 6.72 -5.88 28.77
N GLY A 3 7.84 -5.36 28.26
CA GLY A 3 7.90 -4.82 26.91
C GLY A 3 7.57 -5.91 25.90
N VAL A 4 6.57 -5.67 25.06
CA VAL A 4 6.31 -6.54 23.90
C VAL A 4 7.59 -6.55 23.06
N PRO A 5 8.21 -7.72 22.81
CA PRO A 5 9.42 -7.79 21.99
C PRO A 5 9.13 -7.18 20.63
N ALA A 6 10.07 -6.39 20.11
CA ALA A 6 9.94 -5.80 18.78
C ALA A 6 9.66 -6.91 17.77
N PRO A 7 8.71 -6.72 16.83
CA PRO A 7 8.41 -7.74 15.86
C PRO A 7 9.67 -8.08 15.05
N PRO A 8 9.90 -9.37 14.76
CA PRO A 8 11.12 -9.79 14.10
C PRO A 8 11.19 -9.19 12.69
N ILE A 9 12.38 -8.72 12.30
CA ILE A 9 12.61 -8.11 11.00
C ILE A 9 12.61 -9.22 9.93
N PRO A 10 11.80 -9.11 8.87
CA PRO A 10 11.79 -10.11 7.81
C PRO A 10 13.14 -10.27 7.13
N PRO A 11 13.53 -11.50 6.75
CA PRO A 11 14.77 -11.75 6.04
C PRO A 11 14.73 -11.07 4.66
N ARG A 12 15.85 -10.45 4.29
CA ARG A 12 16.02 -9.68 3.05
C ARG A 12 16.37 -10.58 1.87
N LEU A 13 15.42 -11.43 1.47
CA LEU A 13 15.60 -12.38 0.36
C LEU A 13 15.96 -11.67 -0.95
N ASP A 14 15.54 -10.41 -1.12
CA ASP A 14 15.91 -9.56 -2.25
C ASP A 14 17.43 -9.37 -2.44
N ARG A 15 18.22 -9.57 -1.37
CA ARG A 15 19.68 -9.51 -1.37
C ARG A 15 20.35 -10.85 -1.66
N TRP A 16 19.59 -11.95 -1.66
CA TRP A 16 20.15 -13.26 -1.98
C TRP A 16 20.48 -13.35 -3.48
N PRO A 17 21.55 -14.07 -3.86
CA PRO A 17 21.83 -14.38 -5.25
C PRO A 17 20.60 -14.99 -5.94
N ALA A 18 20.40 -14.66 -7.22
CA ALA A 18 19.24 -15.14 -7.98
C ALA A 18 19.13 -16.67 -7.96
N ALA A 19 20.26 -17.38 -8.13
CA ALA A 19 20.31 -18.84 -8.08
C ALA A 19 19.86 -19.41 -6.73
N VAL A 20 20.27 -18.80 -5.61
CA VAL A 20 19.85 -19.23 -4.26
C VAL A 20 18.34 -19.04 -4.10
N ARG A 21 17.78 -17.88 -4.49
CA ARG A 21 16.33 -17.67 -4.45
C ARG A 21 15.56 -18.69 -5.29
N SER A 22 16.04 -18.99 -6.50
CA SER A 22 15.41 -19.99 -7.37
C SER A 22 15.47 -21.39 -6.76
N ALA A 23 16.60 -21.77 -6.16
CA ALA A 23 16.74 -23.06 -5.50
C ALA A 23 15.79 -23.20 -4.30
N GLU A 24 15.63 -22.15 -3.49
CA GLU A 24 14.70 -22.18 -2.35
C GLU A 24 13.22 -22.18 -2.76
N LEU A 25 12.89 -21.56 -3.90
CA LEU A 25 11.55 -21.70 -4.51
C LEU A 25 11.30 -23.14 -4.97
N LEU A 26 12.26 -23.77 -5.65
CA LEU A 26 12.15 -25.14 -6.15
C LEU A 26 12.05 -26.16 -5.00
N ARG A 27 12.76 -25.92 -3.90
CA ARG A 27 12.67 -26.73 -2.68
C ARG A 27 11.40 -26.51 -1.87
N GLY A 28 10.60 -25.48 -2.17
CA GLY A 28 9.41 -25.11 -1.41
C GLY A 28 9.68 -24.42 -0.07
N ALA A 29 10.93 -24.08 0.23
CA ALA A 29 11.30 -23.30 1.42
C ALA A 29 10.90 -21.82 1.29
N ALA A 30 10.80 -21.33 0.06
CA ALA A 30 10.28 -20.01 -0.29
C ALA A 30 9.05 -20.10 -1.20
N VAL A 31 8.20 -19.09 -1.14
CA VAL A 31 7.01 -18.94 -2.00
C VAL A 31 6.93 -17.53 -2.58
N ARG A 32 6.16 -17.36 -3.66
CA ARG A 32 5.91 -16.05 -4.26
C ARG A 32 5.13 -15.16 -3.28
N CYS A 33 5.55 -13.90 -3.19
CA CYS A 33 4.86 -12.84 -2.46
C CYS A 33 4.81 -11.60 -3.36
N GLY A 34 3.73 -11.50 -4.16
CA GLY A 34 3.63 -10.49 -5.20
C GLY A 34 4.77 -10.60 -6.24
N PRO A 35 5.44 -9.49 -6.60
CA PRO A 35 6.61 -9.49 -7.48
C PRO A 35 7.84 -10.20 -6.89
N GLY A 36 7.89 -10.38 -5.58
CA GLY A 36 9.02 -10.97 -4.86
C GLY A 36 8.77 -12.37 -4.31
N VAL A 37 9.52 -12.69 -3.25
CA VAL A 37 9.51 -13.98 -2.57
C VAL A 37 9.53 -13.79 -1.05
N ARG A 38 8.98 -14.76 -0.32
CA ARG A 38 9.08 -14.86 1.14
C ARG A 38 9.38 -16.31 1.55
N LEU A 39 9.91 -16.51 2.75
CA LEU A 39 10.03 -17.85 3.34
C LEU A 39 8.66 -18.36 3.80
N ILE A 40 8.44 -19.67 3.72
CA ILE A 40 7.20 -20.30 4.18
C ILE A 40 7.05 -20.23 5.71
N SER A 41 8.17 -20.25 6.44
CA SER A 41 8.22 -20.14 7.89
C SER A 41 7.84 -18.75 8.43
N TRP A 42 7.64 -17.77 7.55
CA TRP A 42 7.28 -16.40 7.92
C TRP A 42 5.83 -16.10 7.57
N PRO A 43 5.02 -15.63 8.54
CA PRO A 43 3.65 -15.22 8.28
C PRO A 43 3.62 -14.02 7.34
N GLU A 44 2.56 -13.90 6.54
CA GLU A 44 2.43 -12.82 5.58
C GLU A 44 1.95 -11.53 6.26
N THR A 45 2.90 -10.83 6.88
CA THR A 45 2.68 -9.53 7.53
C THR A 45 2.96 -8.37 6.58
N PRO A 46 2.56 -7.13 6.92
CA PRO A 46 2.96 -5.96 6.16
C PRO A 46 4.47 -5.83 5.99
N ALA A 47 5.25 -6.15 7.03
CA ALA A 47 6.70 -6.12 6.96
C ALA A 47 7.23 -7.12 5.91
N VAL A 48 6.71 -8.35 5.88
CA VAL A 48 7.12 -9.37 4.91
C VAL A 48 6.74 -8.96 3.48
N ARG A 49 5.53 -8.43 3.28
CA ARG A 49 5.09 -7.93 1.97
C ARG A 49 5.95 -6.75 1.49
N ALA A 50 6.27 -5.80 2.37
CA ALA A 50 7.17 -4.69 2.06
C ALA A 50 8.58 -5.20 1.69
N ALA A 51 9.12 -6.15 2.45
CA ALA A 51 10.42 -6.77 2.18
C ALA A 51 10.47 -7.47 0.81
N ALA A 52 9.37 -8.09 0.38
CA ALA A 52 9.29 -8.81 -0.90
C ALA A 52 9.47 -7.88 -2.12
N ILE A 53 9.07 -6.61 -2.03
CA ILE A 53 9.24 -5.62 -3.12
C ILE A 53 10.30 -4.56 -2.80
N SER A 54 11.15 -4.84 -1.83
CA SER A 54 12.06 -3.86 -1.26
C SER A 54 13.11 -3.30 -2.22
N ARG A 55 13.43 -4.01 -3.33
CA ARG A 55 14.29 -3.49 -4.42
C ARG A 55 13.66 -2.31 -5.17
N ALA A 56 12.35 -2.12 -5.09
CA ALA A 56 11.66 -0.99 -5.71
C ALA A 56 11.72 0.28 -4.85
N PHE A 57 12.07 0.15 -3.56
CA PHE A 57 12.27 1.28 -2.66
C PHE A 57 13.62 1.93 -2.91
N GLU A 58 13.60 3.26 -3.01
CA GLU A 58 14.77 4.11 -2.89
C GLU A 58 14.66 4.92 -1.60
N HIS A 59 15.76 5.50 -1.12
CA HIS A 59 15.86 6.11 0.21
C HIS A 59 14.75 7.15 0.49
N ASP A 60 14.26 7.85 -0.53
CA ASP A 60 13.25 8.90 -0.42
C ASP A 60 11.81 8.44 -0.72
N ARG A 61 11.56 7.16 -0.98
CA ARG A 61 10.25 6.67 -1.44
C ARG A 61 9.34 6.15 -0.34
N VAL A 62 8.06 6.49 -0.47
CA VAL A 62 6.96 5.98 0.34
C VAL A 62 6.01 5.18 -0.55
N ALA A 63 5.81 3.89 -0.29
CA ALA A 63 4.83 3.09 -1.04
C ALA A 63 3.42 3.63 -0.83
N ALA A 64 2.62 3.71 -1.91
CA ALA A 64 1.32 4.35 -1.89
C ALA A 64 0.26 3.56 -2.70
N ARG A 65 -1.01 3.99 -2.60
CA ARG A 65 -2.13 3.48 -3.41
C ARG A 65 -2.26 1.96 -3.33
N LEU A 66 -2.48 1.26 -4.46
CA LEU A 66 -2.61 -0.20 -4.48
C LEU A 66 -1.37 -0.93 -3.95
N THR A 67 -0.18 -0.35 -4.12
CA THR A 67 1.06 -0.94 -3.58
C THR A 67 1.05 -0.90 -2.06
N ALA A 68 0.71 0.25 -1.45
CA ALA A 68 0.51 0.34 0.00
C ALA A 68 -0.63 -0.56 0.48
N ALA A 69 -1.77 -0.57 -0.21
CA ALA A 69 -2.90 -1.42 0.15
C ALA A 69 -2.52 -2.91 0.12
N TRP A 70 -1.72 -3.34 -0.85
CA TRP A 70 -1.19 -4.70 -0.90
C TRP A 70 -0.24 -4.97 0.26
N ILE A 71 0.68 -4.06 0.59
CA ILE A 71 1.55 -4.19 1.77
C ILE A 71 0.68 -4.36 3.03
N TRP A 72 -0.36 -3.56 3.19
CA TRP A 72 -1.28 -3.68 4.31
C TRP A 72 -2.10 -4.96 4.30
N GLY A 73 -2.11 -5.76 3.23
CA GLY A 73 -2.91 -6.98 3.10
C GLY A 73 -4.36 -6.72 2.65
N ALA A 74 -4.66 -5.53 2.14
CA ALA A 74 -5.98 -5.14 1.64
C ALA A 74 -6.15 -5.33 0.12
N ALA A 75 -5.07 -5.65 -0.60
CA ALA A 75 -5.12 -5.97 -2.02
C ALA A 75 -4.42 -7.31 -2.30
N ARG A 76 -4.91 -8.02 -3.32
CA ARG A 76 -4.32 -9.29 -3.78
C ARG A 76 -3.00 -9.09 -4.52
N GLU A 77 -2.91 -8.01 -5.30
CA GLU A 77 -1.73 -7.63 -6.08
C GLU A 77 -1.37 -6.16 -5.79
N PRO A 78 -0.06 -5.79 -5.83
CA PRO A 78 0.39 -4.43 -5.54
C PRO A 78 0.14 -3.42 -6.66
N GLY A 79 -0.42 -3.87 -7.79
CA GLY A 79 -0.57 -3.09 -9.01
C GLY A 79 0.69 -3.11 -9.88
N THR A 80 0.48 -2.92 -11.17
CA THR A 80 1.53 -2.74 -12.17
C THR A 80 1.22 -1.44 -12.92
N PRO A 81 2.07 -0.40 -12.82
CA PRO A 81 3.33 -0.33 -12.05
C PRO A 81 3.11 -0.28 -10.52
N LEU A 82 4.17 -0.59 -9.77
CA LEU A 82 4.25 -0.29 -8.33
C LEU A 82 4.24 1.23 -8.14
N ARG A 83 3.49 1.74 -7.16
CA ARG A 83 3.29 3.18 -6.96
C ARG A 83 3.95 3.69 -5.68
N PHE A 84 4.74 4.73 -5.82
CA PHE A 84 5.45 5.39 -4.72
C PHE A 84 5.19 6.91 -4.74
N ILE A 85 5.43 7.54 -3.59
CA ILE A 85 5.48 8.99 -3.42
C ILE A 85 6.90 9.36 -2.99
N ALA A 86 7.50 10.36 -3.62
CA ALA A 86 8.80 10.90 -3.20
C ALA A 86 8.63 11.84 -1.99
N SER A 87 9.41 11.61 -0.93
CA SER A 87 9.39 12.39 0.30
C SER A 87 10.42 13.54 0.26
N ARG A 88 9.98 14.72 -0.22
CA ARG A 88 10.67 16.03 -0.26
C ARG A 88 11.94 16.11 -1.14
N GLY A 89 11.93 17.09 -2.05
CA GLY A 89 13.13 17.85 -2.44
C GLY A 89 13.76 17.54 -3.80
N ARG A 90 13.38 16.45 -4.46
CA ARG A 90 13.83 16.19 -5.83
C ARG A 90 12.64 16.33 -6.76
N LEU A 91 12.66 17.38 -7.59
CA LEU A 91 11.76 17.60 -8.72
C LEU A 91 11.98 16.45 -9.73
N LEU A 92 11.37 15.32 -9.47
CA LEU A 92 11.20 14.21 -10.38
C LEU A 92 9.71 14.22 -10.77
N GLY A 93 9.33 15.11 -11.68
CA GLY A 93 8.02 15.03 -12.34
C GLY A 93 7.75 13.59 -12.78
N ASP A 94 6.49 13.13 -12.68
CA ASP A 94 6.03 11.74 -12.80
C ASP A 94 7.06 10.79 -13.45
N MET A 95 7.94 10.22 -12.63
CA MET A 95 9.01 9.38 -13.14
C MET A 95 8.48 7.96 -13.29
N MET A 96 8.37 7.54 -14.53
CA MET A 96 8.08 6.15 -14.89
C MET A 96 9.39 5.42 -15.17
N ARG A 97 9.73 4.46 -14.31
CA ARG A 97 10.68 3.39 -14.67
C ARG A 97 9.89 2.13 -14.97
N VAL A 98 10.47 1.20 -15.72
CA VAL A 98 9.79 -0.08 -16.04
C VAL A 98 9.28 -0.72 -14.75
N GLY A 99 7.95 -0.83 -14.61
CA GLY A 99 7.29 -1.40 -13.44
C GLY A 99 7.17 -0.51 -12.19
N ILE A 100 7.63 0.76 -12.21
CA ILE A 100 7.56 1.69 -11.08
C ILE A 100 7.05 3.07 -11.52
N ALA A 101 6.05 3.59 -10.81
CA ALA A 101 5.53 4.95 -10.93
C ALA A 101 5.80 5.73 -9.64
N VAL A 102 6.40 6.90 -9.76
CA VAL A 102 6.66 7.80 -8.62
C VAL A 102 5.89 9.10 -8.84
N HIS A 103 5.05 9.47 -7.87
CA HIS A 103 4.32 10.74 -7.86
C HIS A 103 4.88 11.69 -6.80
N GLU A 104 4.76 12.99 -7.06
CA GLU A 104 5.12 14.00 -6.07
C GLU A 104 3.90 14.44 -5.26
N TYR A 105 3.92 14.15 -3.97
CA TYR A 105 2.98 14.70 -3.01
C TYR A 105 3.71 15.02 -1.72
N ARG A 106 3.42 16.19 -1.15
CA ARG A 106 3.88 16.50 0.21
C ARG A 106 3.16 15.57 1.19
N LEU A 107 3.93 14.73 1.85
CA LEU A 107 3.49 13.89 2.97
C LEU A 107 3.97 14.50 4.28
N GLU A 108 3.10 14.50 5.27
CA GLU A 108 3.46 14.73 6.66
C GLU A 108 3.90 13.43 7.32
N GLY A 109 4.69 13.53 8.40
CA GLY A 109 5.16 12.36 9.14
C GLY A 109 4.00 11.47 9.63
N SER A 110 2.87 12.05 10.02
CA SER A 110 1.66 11.33 10.44
C SER A 110 0.97 10.56 9.31
N GLU A 111 1.32 10.82 8.05
CA GLU A 111 0.79 10.14 6.87
C GLU A 111 1.67 8.95 6.45
N ILE A 112 2.79 8.73 7.13
CA ILE A 112 3.79 7.70 6.83
C ILE A 112 3.86 6.71 8.01
N ALA A 113 3.90 5.42 7.68
CA ALA A 113 4.19 4.34 8.60
C ALA A 113 5.52 3.67 8.21
N GLU A 114 6.33 3.36 9.22
CA GLU A 114 7.53 2.52 9.06
C GLU A 114 7.14 1.05 9.20
N VAL A 115 7.43 0.26 8.16
CA VAL A 115 7.04 -1.15 8.03
C VAL A 115 8.27 -1.96 7.62
N GLY A 116 8.89 -2.64 8.58
CA GLY A 116 10.12 -3.41 8.32
C GLY A 116 11.28 -2.56 7.81
N GLY A 117 11.40 -1.32 8.29
CA GLY A 117 12.41 -0.34 7.84
C GLY A 117 12.13 0.28 6.47
N LEU A 118 10.90 0.14 5.96
CA LEU A 118 10.45 0.72 4.69
C LEU A 118 9.23 1.61 4.92
N ARG A 119 9.13 2.70 4.15
CA ARG A 119 8.09 3.71 4.33
C ARG A 119 6.84 3.44 3.50
N VAL A 120 5.68 3.38 4.14
CA VAL A 120 4.39 3.10 3.50
C VAL A 120 3.40 4.16 3.94
N THR A 121 2.49 4.61 3.07
CA THR A 121 1.41 5.48 3.54
C THR A 121 0.57 4.76 4.60
N THR A 122 0.14 5.48 5.64
CA THR A 122 -0.72 4.90 6.68
C THR A 122 -2.00 4.32 6.07
N PRO A 123 -2.72 3.40 6.74
CA PRO A 123 -4.00 2.90 6.22
C PRO A 123 -5.00 4.02 5.87
N VAL A 124 -5.09 5.06 6.71
CA VAL A 124 -5.94 6.24 6.45
C VAL A 124 -5.50 6.96 5.17
N ARG A 125 -4.20 7.28 5.05
CA ARG A 125 -3.66 7.95 3.87
C ARG A 125 -3.79 7.09 2.60
N THR A 126 -3.64 5.77 2.73
CA THR A 126 -3.81 4.81 1.63
C THR A 126 -5.22 4.86 1.08
N VAL A 127 -6.25 4.83 1.94
CA VAL A 127 -7.65 4.95 1.50
C VAL A 127 -7.88 6.32 0.84
N TYR A 128 -7.39 7.40 1.43
CA TYR A 128 -7.48 8.73 0.85
C TYR A 128 -6.88 8.80 -0.57
N ASP A 129 -5.66 8.27 -0.76
CA ASP A 129 -4.98 8.25 -2.06
C ASP A 129 -5.71 7.41 -3.12
N LEU A 130 -6.38 6.33 -2.71
CA LEU A 130 -7.22 5.52 -3.58
C LEU A 130 -8.52 6.26 -3.96
N LEU A 131 -9.21 6.86 -2.98
CA LEU A 131 -10.49 7.54 -3.22
C LEU A 131 -10.34 8.85 -4.00
N ARG A 132 -9.23 9.56 -3.87
CA ARG A 132 -9.01 10.82 -4.62
C ARG A 132 -8.67 10.63 -6.10
N ALA A 133 -8.31 9.40 -6.49
CA ALA A 133 -7.99 9.03 -7.86
C ALA A 133 -9.01 9.54 -8.87
N GLN A 134 -8.61 9.87 -10.09
CA GLN A 134 -9.58 10.10 -11.16
C GLN A 134 -10.41 8.84 -11.41
N HIS A 135 -9.74 7.72 -11.64
CA HIS A 135 -10.37 6.41 -11.83
C HIS A 135 -10.28 5.55 -10.58
N LEU A 136 -11.41 4.95 -10.20
CA LEU A 136 -11.51 4.03 -9.07
C LEU A 136 -12.08 2.70 -9.56
N GLY A 137 -11.20 1.71 -9.75
CA GLY A 137 -11.56 0.38 -10.23
C GLY A 137 -12.03 -0.57 -9.12
N ARG A 138 -12.43 -1.77 -9.53
CA ARG A 138 -12.89 -2.83 -8.61
C ARG A 138 -11.81 -3.21 -7.57
N ARG A 139 -10.54 -3.25 -7.96
CA ARG A 139 -9.42 -3.62 -7.08
C ARG A 139 -9.23 -2.58 -5.97
N GLU A 140 -9.28 -1.30 -6.34
CA GLU A 140 -9.21 -0.19 -5.41
C GLU A 140 -10.42 -0.14 -4.48
N LEU A 141 -11.63 -0.40 -4.98
CA LEU A 141 -12.84 -0.49 -4.16
C LEU A 141 -12.74 -1.59 -3.10
N VAL A 142 -12.28 -2.78 -3.47
CA VAL A 142 -12.04 -3.88 -2.52
C VAL A 142 -11.00 -3.48 -1.48
N ALA A 143 -9.88 -2.90 -1.92
CA ALA A 143 -8.84 -2.42 -1.01
C ALA A 143 -9.36 -1.36 -0.02
N CYS A 144 -10.12 -0.38 -0.50
CA CYS A 144 -10.77 0.61 0.36
C CYS A 144 -11.69 -0.05 1.38
N ARG A 145 -12.55 -0.99 0.98
CA ARG A 145 -13.44 -1.72 1.90
C ARG A 145 -12.66 -2.50 2.97
N CYS A 146 -11.63 -3.24 2.56
CA CYS A 146 -10.79 -4.01 3.48
C CYS A 146 -10.04 -3.11 4.49
N LEU A 147 -9.53 -1.94 4.07
CA LEU A 147 -8.87 -1.00 4.96
C LEU A 147 -9.87 -0.28 5.88
N LEU A 148 -11.01 0.16 5.35
CA LEU A 148 -12.06 0.85 6.11
C LEU A 148 -12.72 -0.05 7.17
N GLY A 149 -12.70 -1.37 6.97
CA GLY A 149 -13.16 -2.35 7.95
C GLY A 149 -12.20 -2.55 9.14
N ARG A 150 -10.99 -1.97 9.10
CA ARG A 150 -10.05 -2.02 10.23
C ARG A 150 -10.40 -0.98 11.26
N ASN A 151 -10.17 -1.32 12.52
CA ASN A 151 -10.45 -0.44 13.64
C ASN A 151 -9.77 0.93 13.46
N GLY A 152 -10.52 2.00 13.71
CA GLY A 152 -10.05 3.38 13.65
C GLY A 152 -9.86 3.98 12.24
N VAL A 153 -9.77 3.18 11.17
CA VAL A 153 -9.41 3.72 9.84
C VAL A 153 -10.52 4.61 9.26
N ARG A 154 -11.79 4.22 9.40
CA ARG A 154 -12.91 5.04 8.91
C ARG A 154 -13.02 6.37 9.65
N ALA A 155 -13.03 6.34 10.99
CA ALA A 155 -13.08 7.55 11.82
C ALA A 155 -11.85 8.44 11.57
N GLY A 156 -10.67 7.83 11.46
CA GLY A 156 -9.43 8.52 11.12
C GLY A 156 -9.48 9.19 9.74
N LEU A 157 -10.08 8.55 8.73
CA LEU A 157 -10.27 9.17 7.42
C LEU A 157 -11.24 10.35 7.46
N SER A 158 -12.35 10.24 8.18
CA SER A 158 -13.28 11.35 8.39
C SER A 158 -12.58 12.54 9.07
N ALA A 159 -11.81 12.29 10.12
CA ALA A 159 -11.03 13.32 10.81
C ALA A 159 -9.95 13.92 9.89
N PHE A 160 -9.27 13.09 9.09
CA PHE A 160 -8.25 13.52 8.13
C PHE A 160 -8.81 14.48 7.07
N ILE A 161 -10.00 14.19 6.53
CA ILE A 161 -10.70 15.03 5.55
C ILE A 161 -11.27 16.32 6.20
N ALA A 162 -11.60 16.28 7.48
CA ALA A 162 -12.11 17.44 8.21
C ALA A 162 -10.98 18.38 8.66
N ALA A 163 -9.80 17.85 8.96
CA ALA A 163 -8.70 18.60 9.53
C ALA A 163 -8.13 19.67 8.58
N ARG A 164 -8.21 19.47 7.26
CA ARG A 164 -7.69 20.41 6.25
C ARG A 164 -8.48 20.33 4.96
N SER A 165 -8.65 21.46 4.30
CA SER A 165 -9.14 21.50 2.92
C SER A 165 -8.01 21.11 1.96
N ARG A 166 -8.17 19.99 1.28
CA ARG A 166 -7.26 19.49 0.24
C ARG A 166 -7.99 19.41 -1.10
N PRO A 167 -7.25 19.55 -2.21
CA PRO A 167 -7.79 19.21 -3.52
C PRO A 167 -8.34 17.77 -3.50
N HIS A 168 -9.57 17.61 -3.99
CA HIS A 168 -10.32 16.35 -4.10
C HIS A 168 -11.03 15.84 -2.85
N ASP A 169 -11.05 16.58 -1.74
CA ASP A 169 -11.78 16.16 -0.54
C ASP A 169 -13.26 15.88 -0.82
N GLU A 170 -13.92 16.72 -1.63
CA GLU A 170 -15.31 16.52 -2.04
C GLU A 170 -15.50 15.15 -2.73
N ARG A 171 -14.64 14.82 -3.70
CA ARG A 171 -14.65 13.51 -4.37
C ARG A 171 -14.43 12.37 -3.38
N VAL A 172 -13.52 12.54 -2.43
CA VAL A 172 -13.24 11.52 -1.41
C VAL A 172 -14.45 11.34 -0.49
N ARG A 173 -15.11 12.42 -0.06
CA ARG A 173 -16.32 12.38 0.77
C ARG A 173 -17.44 11.62 0.07
N LEU A 174 -17.77 12.00 -1.16
CA LEU A 174 -18.81 11.35 -1.96
C LEU A 174 -18.55 9.83 -2.09
N ARG A 175 -17.33 9.44 -2.43
CA ARG A 175 -16.96 8.02 -2.55
C ARG A 175 -16.93 7.28 -1.21
N LEU A 176 -16.61 7.95 -0.12
CA LEU A 176 -16.61 7.35 1.22
C LEU A 176 -18.05 7.04 1.69
N GLU A 177 -19.01 7.87 1.29
CA GLU A 177 -20.44 7.66 1.52
C GLU A 177 -20.96 6.45 0.74
N ASP A 178 -20.61 6.33 -0.55
CA ASP A 178 -20.92 5.15 -1.38
C ASP A 178 -20.34 3.85 -0.79
N LEU A 179 -19.28 3.93 0.00
CA LEU A 179 -18.61 2.79 0.65
C LEU A 179 -19.11 2.52 2.08
N ARG A 180 -20.19 3.14 2.54
CA ARG A 180 -20.80 2.80 3.83
C ARG A 180 -21.30 1.35 3.81
N PRO A 181 -21.20 0.60 4.92
CA PRO A 181 -21.87 -0.71 5.03
C PRO A 181 -23.36 -0.51 4.79
N GLY A 182 -23.94 -1.19 3.80
CA GLY A 182 -25.33 -0.99 3.36
C GLY A 182 -25.51 0.01 2.20
N GLY A 183 -24.45 0.72 1.80
CA GLY A 183 -24.41 1.56 0.61
C GLY A 183 -24.28 0.72 -0.68
N LEU A 184 -25.43 0.32 -1.21
CA LEU A 184 -25.67 -0.09 -2.60
C LEU A 184 -24.99 -1.39 -3.11
N SER A 185 -25.83 -2.43 -3.09
CA SER A 185 -25.93 -3.48 -4.11
C SER A 185 -26.34 -2.95 -5.51
N ALA A 186 -26.07 -1.69 -5.87
CA ALA A 186 -26.56 -1.10 -7.13
C ALA A 186 -25.55 -0.12 -7.73
N ARG A 187 -24.70 -0.65 -8.61
CA ARG A 187 -24.25 -0.03 -9.87
C ARG A 187 -23.63 -1.15 -10.70
N ARG A 188 -24.46 -1.77 -11.55
CA ARG A 188 -24.01 -2.59 -12.67
C ARG A 188 -23.11 -1.74 -13.58
N PRO A 189 -22.06 -2.31 -14.20
CA PRO A 189 -21.31 -1.60 -15.23
C PRO A 189 -22.22 -1.33 -16.42
N VAL A 190 -22.16 -0.11 -16.94
CA VAL A 190 -22.66 0.21 -18.29
C VAL A 190 -21.64 -0.39 -19.27
N SER A 191 -22.10 -1.34 -20.06
CA SER A 191 -21.40 -1.83 -21.23
C SER A 191 -21.44 -0.77 -22.33
N SER A 192 -20.28 -0.43 -22.89
CA SER A 192 -20.09 -0.01 -24.28
C SER A 192 -18.64 -0.29 -24.65
#